data_AF-A0A931X0W7-F1
#
_entry.id   AF-A0A931X0W7-F1
#
_cell.length_a   1.000
_cell.length_b   1.000
_cell.length_c   1.000
_cell.angle_alpha   90.00
_cell.angle_beta   90.00
_cell.angle_gamma   90.00
#
_symmetry.space_group_name_H-M   'P 1'
#
loop_
_entity.id
_entity.type
_entity.pdbx_description
1 polymer ?
#
loop_
_entity_poly.entity_id
_entity_poly.type
_entity_poly.pdbx_seq_one_letter_code
_entity_poly.pdbx_strand_id
1 'polypeptide(L)'
;RQREMLQDAIDRWWQPIMHFFGPRDQASPHLETMMRWRIKVKTNDELRQQFLKQFVPLITDYHLRLPDPHLRWDEAEQRYEFSEPDWDEFKRVIRGEGPKSKARLELRNDYWRRNQWVREAMNAWGLAA
;
A
#
# COMPACT_ATOMS: atom_id res chain seq x y z
N ARG A 1 -12.28 -24.71 -1.66
CA ARG A 1 -12.57 -23.78 -0.53
C ARG A 1 -11.37 -22.94 -0.05
N GLN A 2 -10.36 -23.45 0.69
CA GLN A 2 -9.27 -22.60 1.21
C GLN A 2 -8.44 -21.93 0.09
N ARG A 3 -8.12 -22.69 -0.97
CA ARG A 3 -7.46 -22.16 -2.17
C ARG A 3 -8.26 -21.06 -2.86
N GLU A 4 -9.59 -21.22 -2.95
CA GLU A 4 -10.47 -20.19 -3.54
C GLU A 4 -10.52 -18.92 -2.69
N MET A 5 -10.55 -19.03 -1.35
CA MET A 5 -10.49 -17.87 -0.47
C MET A 5 -9.18 -17.08 -0.65
N LEU A 6 -8.06 -17.79 -0.81
CA LEU A 6 -6.77 -17.17 -1.09
C LEU A 6 -6.76 -16.51 -2.47
N GLN A 7 -7.29 -17.18 -3.49
CA GLN A 7 -7.41 -16.62 -4.84
C GLN A 7 -8.27 -15.34 -4.84
N ASP A 8 -9.44 -15.37 -4.18
CA ASP A 8 -10.30 -14.19 -4.04
C ASP A 8 -9.58 -13.03 -3.33
N ALA A 9 -8.76 -13.33 -2.32
CA ALA A 9 -7.94 -12.31 -1.68
C ALA A 9 -6.92 -11.70 -2.64
N ILE A 10 -6.23 -12.51 -3.45
CA ILE A 10 -5.29 -12.02 -4.47
C ILE A 10 -6.02 -11.16 -5.50
N ASP A 11 -7.15 -11.64 -6.02
CA ASP A 11 -7.95 -10.96 -7.03
C ASP A 11 -8.37 -9.56 -6.58
N ARG A 12 -8.78 -9.41 -5.30
CA ARG A 12 -9.18 -8.12 -4.73
C ARG A 12 -8.01 -7.20 -4.36
N TRP A 13 -6.89 -7.75 -3.90
CA TRP A 13 -5.80 -6.97 -3.32
C TRP A 13 -4.68 -6.63 -4.29
N TRP A 14 -4.59 -7.28 -5.45
CA TRP A 14 -3.50 -7.07 -6.40
C TRP A 14 -3.31 -5.60 -6.79
N GLN A 15 -4.38 -4.95 -7.28
CA GLN A 15 -4.31 -3.56 -7.71
C GLN A 15 -4.05 -2.58 -6.55
N PRO A 16 -4.73 -2.68 -5.38
CA PRO A 16 -4.39 -1.87 -4.22
C PRO A 16 -2.94 -2.00 -3.76
N ILE A 17 -2.34 -3.19 -3.84
CA ILE A 17 -0.94 -3.40 -3.45
C ILE A 17 0.02 -2.60 -4.36
N MET A 18 -0.28 -2.46 -5.66
CA MET A 18 0.54 -1.65 -6.56
C MET A 18 0.57 -0.17 -6.16
N HIS A 19 -0.48 0.31 -5.52
CA HIS A 19 -0.59 1.67 -4.99
C HIS A 19 0.19 1.89 -3.68
N PHE A 20 0.53 0.83 -2.92
CA PHE A 20 1.16 0.97 -1.60
C PHE A 20 2.55 1.61 -1.66
N PHE A 21 3.26 1.43 -2.77
CA PHE A 21 4.58 2.01 -2.97
C PHE A 21 4.54 3.51 -3.32
N GLY A 22 3.35 4.06 -3.55
CA GLY A 22 3.15 5.44 -3.96
C GLY A 22 3.00 5.59 -5.48
N PRO A 23 2.95 6.84 -5.99
CA PRO A 23 2.87 7.11 -7.42
C PRO A 23 4.16 6.66 -8.14
N ARG A 24 4.13 6.64 -9.48
CA ARG A 24 5.35 6.52 -10.29
C ARG A 24 6.40 7.55 -9.87
N ASP A 25 7.67 7.21 -10.09
CA ASP A 25 8.79 8.09 -9.71
C ASP A 25 8.69 9.45 -10.39
N GLN A 26 8.31 9.48 -11.67
CA GLN A 26 8.09 10.71 -12.47
C GLN A 26 6.97 11.61 -11.92
N ALA A 27 6.02 11.04 -11.19
CA ALA A 27 4.88 11.74 -10.59
C ALA A 27 5.06 11.96 -9.07
N SER A 28 6.25 11.69 -8.52
CA SER A 28 6.53 11.81 -7.09
C SER A 28 7.30 13.12 -6.80
N PRO A 29 6.63 14.21 -6.37
CA PRO A 29 7.22 15.54 -6.28
C PRO A 29 8.36 15.66 -5.25
N HIS A 30 8.38 14.79 -4.24
CA HIS A 30 9.38 14.82 -3.16
C HIS A 30 10.49 13.76 -3.33
N LEU A 31 10.49 12.99 -4.43
CA LEU A 31 11.39 11.86 -4.57
C LEU A 31 12.86 12.28 -4.48
N GLU A 32 13.25 13.30 -5.24
CA GLU A 32 14.64 13.77 -5.30
C GLU A 32 15.15 14.22 -3.93
N THR A 33 14.37 15.05 -3.21
CA THR A 33 14.72 15.52 -1.87
C THR A 33 14.81 14.36 -0.87
N MET A 34 13.84 13.45 -0.89
CA MET A 34 13.83 12.29 0.02
C MET A 34 15.02 11.37 -0.21
N MET A 35 15.42 11.15 -1.47
CA MET A 35 16.60 10.36 -1.81
C MET A 35 17.89 11.08 -1.42
N ARG A 36 17.99 12.39 -1.70
CA ARG A 36 19.15 13.23 -1.33
C ARG A 36 19.43 13.20 0.17
N TRP A 37 18.39 13.31 0.99
CA TRP A 37 18.50 13.26 2.45
C TRP A 37 18.52 11.83 3.01
N ARG A 38 18.50 10.82 2.15
CA ARG A 38 18.47 9.39 2.53
C ARG A 38 17.29 9.04 3.46
N ILE A 39 16.19 9.78 3.35
CA ILE A 39 14.91 9.42 3.97
C ILE A 39 14.32 8.24 3.19
N LYS A 40 14.46 8.25 1.86
CA LYS A 40 14.25 7.09 1.00
C LYS A 40 15.60 6.57 0.53
N VAL A 41 15.74 5.25 0.54
CA VAL A 41 16.93 4.54 0.04
C VAL A 41 16.68 3.93 -1.34
N LYS A 42 15.40 3.71 -1.68
CA LYS A 42 14.92 3.21 -2.97
C LYS A 42 13.73 4.04 -3.43
N THR A 43 13.54 4.12 -4.74
CA THR A 43 12.39 4.80 -5.34
C THR A 43 11.10 3.99 -5.20
N ASN A 44 9.96 4.59 -5.56
CA ASN A 44 8.68 3.91 -5.46
C ASN A 44 8.63 2.76 -6.48
N ASP A 45 9.12 3.00 -7.70
CA ASP A 45 9.12 2.01 -8.77
C ASP A 45 10.11 0.87 -8.50
N GLU A 46 11.28 1.16 -7.91
CA GLU A 46 12.23 0.14 -7.46
C GLU A 46 11.65 -0.80 -6.40
N LEU A 47 10.95 -0.24 -5.39
CA LEU A 47 10.32 -1.05 -4.35
C LEU A 47 9.18 -1.91 -4.92
N ARG A 48 8.39 -1.38 -5.86
CA ARG A 48 7.34 -2.14 -6.54
C ARG A 48 7.92 -3.29 -7.35
N GLN A 49 9.01 -3.06 -8.08
CA GLN A 49 9.70 -4.12 -8.83
C GLN A 49 10.31 -5.17 -7.89
N GLN A 50 10.88 -4.76 -6.75
CA GLN A 50 11.38 -5.72 -5.76
C GLN A 50 10.23 -6.61 -5.22
N PHE A 51 9.07 -6.03 -4.94
CA PHE A 51 7.89 -6.78 -4.55
C PHE A 51 7.48 -7.79 -5.63
N LEU A 52 7.35 -7.37 -6.89
CA LEU A 52 6.99 -8.27 -7.98
C LEU A 52 8.00 -9.41 -8.14
N LYS A 53 9.29 -9.10 -8.10
CA LYS A 53 10.38 -10.10 -8.16
C LYS A 53 10.29 -11.17 -7.09
N GLN A 54 9.90 -10.78 -5.88
CA GLN A 54 9.81 -11.70 -4.76
C GLN A 54 8.52 -12.52 -4.77
N PHE A 55 7.38 -11.89 -5.06
CA PHE A 55 6.07 -12.48 -4.81
C PHE A 55 5.40 -13.07 -6.04
N VAL A 56 5.73 -12.62 -7.26
CA VAL A 56 5.17 -13.24 -8.48
C VAL A 56 5.55 -14.71 -8.59
N PRO A 57 6.84 -15.11 -8.48
CA PRO A 57 7.23 -16.51 -8.53
C PRO A 57 6.57 -17.34 -7.43
N LEU A 58 6.50 -16.80 -6.21
CA LEU A 58 5.88 -17.47 -5.08
C LEU A 58 4.40 -17.78 -5.36
N ILE A 59 3.63 -16.79 -5.84
CA ILE A 59 2.20 -16.95 -6.14
C ILE A 59 2.01 -17.97 -7.26
N THR A 60 2.84 -17.93 -8.30
CA THR A 60 2.76 -18.89 -9.42
C THR A 60 3.19 -20.30 -9.01
N ASP A 61 4.17 -20.46 -8.12
CA ASP A 61 4.62 -21.75 -7.58
C ASP A 61 3.51 -22.43 -6.77
N TYR A 62 2.68 -21.64 -6.08
CA TYR A 62 1.47 -22.15 -5.43
C TYR A 62 0.31 -22.41 -6.41
N HIS A 63 0.52 -22.28 -7.73
CA HIS A 63 -0.50 -22.43 -8.77
C HIS A 63 -1.70 -21.49 -8.58
N LEU A 64 -1.44 -20.28 -8.08
CA LEU A 64 -2.44 -19.21 -7.96
C LEU A 64 -2.30 -18.27 -9.15
N ARG A 65 -3.42 -17.64 -9.53
CA ARG A 65 -3.46 -16.71 -10.66
C ARG A 65 -3.25 -15.29 -10.19
N LEU A 66 -2.53 -14.51 -10.98
CA LEU A 66 -2.41 -13.08 -10.78
C LEU A 66 -3.40 -12.38 -11.71
N PRO A 67 -4.24 -11.45 -11.21
CA PRO A 67 -5.27 -10.77 -11.99
C PRO A 67 -4.65 -9.63 -12.84
N ASP A 68 -3.64 -9.95 -13.63
CA ASP A 68 -2.90 -9.00 -14.46
C ASP A 68 -2.51 -9.63 -15.80
N PRO A 69 -3.25 -9.33 -16.88
CA PRO A 69 -3.00 -9.89 -18.21
C PRO A 69 -1.67 -9.49 -18.84
N HIS A 70 -1.08 -8.37 -18.40
CA HIS A 70 0.18 -7.84 -18.92
C HIS A 70 1.39 -8.26 -18.08
N LEU A 71 1.17 -9.01 -17.00
CA LEU A 71 2.24 -9.45 -16.13
C LEU A 71 3.14 -10.48 -16.82
N ARG A 72 4.38 -10.08 -17.10
CA ARG A 72 5.41 -10.97 -17.65
C ARG A 72 6.80 -10.58 -17.17
N TRP A 73 7.67 -11.57 -17.07
CA TRP A 73 9.09 -11.34 -16.82
C TRP A 73 9.78 -10.93 -18.12
N ASP A 74 10.47 -9.80 -18.09
CA ASP A 74 11.39 -9.35 -19.13
C ASP A 74 12.83 -9.75 -18.74
N GLU A 75 13.40 -10.70 -19.49
CA GLU A 75 14.76 -11.18 -19.26
C GLU A 75 15.84 -10.14 -19.61
N ALA A 76 15.59 -9.26 -20.58
CA ALA A 76 16.56 -8.25 -21.00
C ALA A 76 16.66 -7.12 -19.97
N GLU A 77 15.52 -6.65 -19.48
CA GLU A 77 15.46 -5.59 -18.46
C GLU A 77 15.54 -6.13 -17.02
N GLN A 78 15.52 -7.46 -16.85
CA GLN A 78 15.52 -8.14 -15.54
C GLN A 78 14.42 -7.58 -14.63
N ARG A 79 13.19 -7.44 -15.15
CA ARG A 79 12.07 -6.82 -14.43
C ARG A 79 10.75 -7.44 -14.83
N TYR A 80 9.71 -7.17 -14.05
CA TYR A 80 8.35 -7.47 -14.46
C TYR A 80 7.76 -6.30 -15.24
N GLU A 81 7.26 -6.58 -16.44
CA GLU A 81 6.20 -5.78 -17.06
C GLU A 81 4.88 -6.16 -16.41
N PHE A 82 4.01 -5.18 -16.15
CA PHE A 82 2.74 -5.38 -15.46
C PHE A 82 1.74 -4.30 -15.91
N SER A 83 0.45 -4.54 -15.68
CA SER A 83 -0.59 -3.58 -16.04
C SER A 83 -0.43 -2.28 -15.28
N GLU A 84 -0.70 -1.17 -15.96
CA GLU A 84 -0.61 0.13 -15.31
C GLU A 84 -1.68 0.28 -14.21
N PRO A 85 -1.31 0.65 -12.97
CA PRO A 85 -2.30 0.88 -11.92
C PRO A 85 -3.23 2.04 -12.25
N ASP A 86 -4.47 1.99 -11.75
CA ASP A 86 -5.41 3.11 -11.85
C ASP A 86 -5.00 4.23 -10.89
N TRP A 87 -4.21 5.17 -11.40
CA TRP A 87 -3.73 6.32 -10.63
C TRP A 87 -4.84 7.29 -10.22
N ASP A 88 -5.98 7.29 -10.89
CA ASP A 88 -7.11 8.11 -10.48
C ASP A 88 -7.84 7.47 -9.30
N GLU A 89 -7.94 6.15 -9.25
CA GLU A 89 -8.34 5.43 -8.03
C GLU A 89 -7.38 5.71 -6.89
N PHE A 90 -6.06 5.63 -7.14
CA PHE A 90 -5.06 5.99 -6.13
C PHE A 90 -5.32 7.39 -5.54
N LYS A 91 -5.49 8.41 -6.40
CA LYS A 91 -5.79 9.78 -5.97
C LYS A 91 -7.09 9.87 -5.16
N ARG A 92 -8.16 9.18 -5.57
CA ARG A 92 -9.43 9.14 -4.80
C ARG A 92 -9.20 8.54 -3.41
N VAL A 93 -8.51 7.40 -3.33
CA VAL A 93 -8.27 6.69 -2.07
C VAL A 93 -7.46 7.54 -1.09
N ILE A 94 -6.37 8.18 -1.54
CA ILE A 94 -5.55 9.03 -0.66
C ILE A 94 -6.28 10.29 -0.17
N ARG A 95 -7.26 10.79 -0.93
CA ARG A 95 -8.15 11.89 -0.50
C ARG A 95 -9.22 11.44 0.51
N GLY A 96 -9.27 10.16 0.85
CA GLY A 96 -10.25 9.62 1.77
C GLY A 96 -11.56 9.20 1.13
N GLU A 97 -11.59 9.04 -0.20
CA GLU A 97 -12.77 8.55 -0.96
C GLU A 97 -12.68 7.03 -1.23
N GLY A 98 -11.82 6.32 -0.51
CA GLY A 98 -11.70 4.86 -0.61
C GLY A 98 -12.85 4.10 0.07
N PRO A 99 -13.00 2.79 -0.21
CA PRO A 99 -14.18 2.00 0.17
C PRO A 99 -14.43 1.91 1.69
N LYS A 100 -13.39 2.11 2.50
CA LYS A 100 -13.49 2.11 3.97
C LYS A 100 -12.95 3.38 4.62
N SER A 101 -12.59 4.40 3.84
CA SER A 101 -11.90 5.59 4.37
C SER A 101 -12.73 6.33 5.42
N LYS A 102 -14.02 6.59 5.13
CA LYS A 102 -14.96 7.19 6.10
C LYS A 102 -15.07 6.36 7.39
N ALA A 103 -15.35 5.06 7.26
CA ALA A 103 -15.50 4.17 8.40
C ALA A 103 -14.22 4.07 9.27
N ARG A 104 -13.02 4.11 8.66
CA ARG A 104 -11.73 4.11 9.38
C ARG A 104 -11.53 5.39 10.18
N LEU A 105 -11.84 6.55 9.60
CA LEU A 105 -11.76 7.83 10.29
C LEU A 105 -12.78 7.94 11.42
N GLU A 106 -14.03 7.51 11.17
CA GLU A 106 -15.08 7.46 12.19
C GLU A 106 -14.68 6.59 13.37
N LEU A 107 -14.15 5.39 13.11
CA LEU A 107 -13.64 4.49 14.14
C LEU A 107 -12.54 5.17 14.97
N ARG A 108 -11.57 5.82 14.32
CA ARG A 108 -10.48 6.52 15.02
C ARG A 108 -11.00 7.67 15.88
N ASN A 109 -11.92 8.48 15.34
CA ASN A 109 -12.53 9.60 16.04
C ASN A 109 -13.36 9.13 17.24
N ASP A 110 -14.10 8.03 17.08
CA ASP A 110 -14.88 7.42 18.14
C ASP A 110 -13.99 6.92 19.29
N TYR A 111 -12.95 6.14 18.99
CA TYR A 111 -11.97 5.72 20.02
C TYR A 111 -11.28 6.92 20.69
N TRP A 112 -10.93 7.95 19.92
CA TRP A 112 -10.34 9.16 20.49
C TRP A 112 -11.29 9.83 21.49
N ARG A 113 -12.56 10.01 21.13
CA ARG A 113 -13.56 10.62 22.03
C ARG A 113 -13.84 9.76 23.26
N ARG A 114 -14.06 8.45 23.08
CA ARG A 114 -14.36 7.52 24.19
C ARG A 114 -13.25 7.47 25.24
N ASN A 115 -12.00 7.58 24.80
CA ASN A 115 -10.83 7.53 25.68
C ASN A 115 -10.34 8.93 26.11
N GLN A 116 -11.18 9.96 25.97
CA GLN A 116 -10.81 11.32 26.41
C GLN A 116 -10.46 11.38 27.89
N TRP A 117 -11.28 10.75 28.74
CA TRP A 117 -11.06 10.73 30.19
C TRP A 117 -9.70 10.14 30.58
N VAL A 118 -9.21 9.13 29.85
CA VAL A 118 -7.89 8.52 30.11
C VAL A 118 -6.78 9.54 29.87
N ARG A 119 -6.87 10.29 28.77
CA ARG A 119 -5.88 11.33 28.46
C ARG A 119 -5.91 12.46 29.47
N GLU A 120 -7.11 12.88 29.88
CA GLU A 120 -7.29 13.90 30.92
C GLU A 120 -6.71 13.44 32.26
N ALA A 121 -6.98 12.20 32.67
CA ALA A 121 -6.42 11.62 33.89
C ALA A 121 -4.88 11.53 33.84
N MET A 122 -4.31 11.07 32.71
CA MET A 122 -2.86 11.00 32.53
C MET A 122 -2.20 12.38 32.55
N ASN A 123 -2.82 13.38 31.92
CA ASN A 123 -2.31 14.76 31.94
C ASN A 123 -2.37 15.36 33.34
N ALA A 124 -3.49 15.17 34.06
CA ALA A 124 -3.64 15.65 35.44
C ALA A 124 -2.62 14.99 36.38
N TRP A 125 -2.39 13.68 36.23
CA TRP A 125 -1.39 12.96 37.00
C TRP A 125 0.04 13.42 36.69
N GLY A 126 0.39 13.57 35.41
CA GLY A 126 1.73 14.04 35.00
C GLY A 126 2.03 15.49 35.37
N LEU A 127 1.01 16.33 35.62
CA LEU A 127 1.17 17.67 36.18
C LEU A 127 1.30 17.68 37.71
N ALA A 128 0.86 16.61 38.38
CA ALA A 128 0.91 16.45 39.83
C ALA A 128 2.17 15.71 40.31
N ALA A 129 2.90 15.05 39.41
CA ALA A 129 4.15 14.32 39.65
C ALA A 129 5.38 15.17 39.33
#